data_AF-A0A545THJ7-F1
#
_entry.id   AF-A0A545THJ7-F1
#
_cell.length_a   1.000
_cell.length_b   1.000
_cell.length_c   1.000
_cell.angle_alpha   90.00
_cell.angle_beta   90.00
_cell.angle_gamma   90.00
#
_symmetry.space_group_name_H-M   'P 1'
#
loop_
_entity.id
_entity.type
_entity.pdbx_description
1 polymer ?
#
loop_
_entity_poly.entity_id
_entity_poly.type
_entity_poly.pdbx_seq_one_letter_code
_entity_poly.pdbx_strand_id
1 'polypeptide(L)'
;MKYLYSLLGVLFVLLVIILSSQYESAELQESPKIKTPTHQQQQAAKSLTPIVQPINPATRSFQSIELESIRLIDCFNDVNCDYPQSDPKSYFFAVGDDMKHLLKVTSANFASGNISDNEAQIIALDMLRIPNGHVQSEAIALLESLPVTDESFSALKSVFSDNFDSILLEKSLTLLHRYHQQGFDQELDALFQSLMINGGHFVRQFISANLLPFINNSNIESYRHSASQMNNSTLEFRQLMSTLNEYELIQQGG
;
A
#
# COMPACT_ATOMS: atom_id res chain seq x y z
N MET A 1 -27.51 4.31 -43.72
CA MET A 1 -26.84 4.33 -42.39
C MET A 1 -27.41 5.34 -41.39
N LYS A 2 -28.00 6.49 -41.79
CA LYS A 2 -28.56 7.47 -40.83
C LYS A 2 -29.77 6.98 -40.00
N TYR A 3 -30.53 6.00 -40.48
CA TYR A 3 -31.71 5.48 -39.76
C TYR A 3 -31.40 4.45 -38.67
N LEU A 4 -30.20 3.86 -38.65
CA LEU A 4 -29.85 2.85 -37.66
C LEU A 4 -29.56 3.46 -36.27
N TYR A 5 -28.99 4.66 -36.23
CA TYR A 5 -28.67 5.37 -34.99
C TYR A 5 -29.91 5.91 -34.27
N SER A 6 -30.98 6.22 -35.01
CA SER A 6 -32.24 6.68 -34.41
C SER A 6 -32.95 5.57 -33.63
N LEU A 7 -32.90 4.33 -34.13
CA LEU A 7 -33.53 3.18 -33.48
C LEU A 7 -32.78 2.76 -32.19
N LEU A 8 -31.44 2.84 -32.18
CA LEU A 8 -30.62 2.55 -31.00
C LEU A 8 -30.86 3.56 -29.87
N GLY A 9 -31.07 4.84 -30.18
CA GLY A 9 -31.37 5.86 -29.17
C GLY A 9 -32.69 5.63 -28.45
N VAL A 10 -33.75 5.24 -29.18
CA VAL A 10 -35.08 4.97 -28.59
C VAL A 10 -35.06 3.73 -27.70
N LEU A 11 -34.29 2.71 -28.07
CA LEU A 11 -34.14 1.48 -27.28
C LEU A 11 -33.40 1.72 -25.95
N PHE A 12 -32.41 2.63 -25.95
CA PHE A 12 -31.67 2.97 -24.74
C PHE A 12 -32.55 3.74 -23.73
N VAL A 13 -33.37 4.68 -24.20
CA VAL A 13 -34.29 5.44 -23.33
C VAL A 13 -35.35 4.53 -22.72
N LEU A 14 -35.89 3.56 -23.47
CA LEU A 14 -36.82 2.56 -22.94
C LEU A 14 -36.18 1.67 -21.88
N LEU A 15 -34.91 1.29 -22.03
CA LEU A 15 -34.20 0.46 -21.06
C LEU A 15 -33.96 1.20 -19.73
N VAL A 16 -33.64 2.50 -19.78
CA VAL A 16 -33.47 3.33 -18.57
C VAL A 16 -34.79 3.50 -17.81
N ILE A 17 -35.92 3.63 -18.51
CA ILE A 17 -37.24 3.76 -17.88
C ILE A 17 -37.64 2.45 -17.18
N ILE A 18 -37.33 1.29 -17.77
CA ILE A 18 -37.63 -0.02 -17.15
C ILE A 18 -36.78 -0.24 -15.89
N LEU A 19 -35.51 0.16 -15.92
CA LEU A 19 -34.60 -0.02 -14.78
C LEU A 19 -34.94 0.91 -13.60
N SER A 20 -35.50 2.09 -13.86
CA SER A 20 -35.89 3.03 -12.80
C SER A 20 -37.22 2.67 -12.11
N SER A 21 -38.06 1.82 -12.71
CA SER A 21 -39.32 1.35 -12.12
C SER A 21 -39.16 0.24 -11.08
N GLN A 22 -37.97 -0.35 -10.91
CA GLN A 22 -37.75 -1.43 -9.93
C GLN A 22 -37.20 -0.99 -8.58
N TYR A 23 -36.96 0.32 -8.36
CA TYR A 23 -36.27 0.79 -7.15
C TYR A 23 -37.17 1.27 -6.01
N GLU A 24 -38.49 1.13 -6.12
CA GLU A 24 -39.44 1.68 -5.15
C GLU A 24 -40.22 0.58 -4.44
N SER A 25 -39.54 -0.18 -3.56
CA SER A 25 -40.14 -1.00 -2.49
C SER A 25 -39.04 -1.60 -1.60
N ALA A 26 -38.46 -0.80 -0.71
CA ALA A 26 -37.71 -1.31 0.44
C ALA A 26 -38.37 -0.78 1.71
N GLU A 27 -39.21 -1.63 2.32
CA GLU A 27 -39.93 -1.38 3.56
C GLU A 27 -38.97 -1.12 4.74
N LEU A 28 -39.29 -0.12 5.55
CA LEU A 28 -38.71 0.06 6.89
C LEU A 28 -39.10 -1.12 7.78
N GLN A 29 -38.15 -2.02 8.05
CA GLN A 29 -38.27 -2.99 9.14
C GLN A 29 -37.86 -2.35 10.47
N GLU A 30 -38.77 -2.41 11.45
CA GLU A 30 -38.55 -2.01 12.84
C GLU A 30 -37.35 -2.73 13.47
N SER A 31 -36.47 -1.95 14.11
CA SER A 31 -35.35 -2.45 14.90
C SER A 31 -35.81 -3.25 16.12
N PRO A 32 -35.37 -4.51 16.31
CA PRO A 32 -35.61 -5.23 17.55
C PRO A 32 -34.77 -4.65 18.70
N LYS A 33 -35.42 -4.40 19.84
CA LYS A 33 -34.79 -4.01 21.11
C LYS A 33 -33.70 -5.01 21.50
N ILE A 34 -32.45 -4.57 21.44
CA ILE A 34 -31.28 -5.30 21.93
C ILE A 34 -31.38 -5.42 23.45
N LYS A 35 -31.59 -6.66 23.94
CA LYS A 35 -31.39 -7.00 25.35
C LYS A 35 -29.89 -7.06 25.62
N THR A 36 -29.43 -6.22 26.55
CA THR A 36 -28.07 -6.23 27.09
C THR A 36 -27.80 -7.59 27.76
N PRO A 37 -26.78 -8.36 27.32
CA PRO A 37 -26.33 -9.53 28.06
C PRO A 37 -25.41 -9.08 29.19
N THR A 38 -25.80 -9.44 30.41
CA THR A 38 -25.01 -9.37 31.63
C THR A 38 -23.72 -10.17 31.49
N HIS A 39 -22.60 -9.53 31.81
CA HIS A 39 -21.29 -10.13 32.05
C HIS A 39 -21.39 -11.38 32.94
N GLN A 40 -20.80 -12.50 32.50
CA GLN A 40 -19.97 -13.38 33.34
C GLN A 40 -19.39 -14.51 32.49
N GLN A 41 -18.14 -14.34 32.05
CA GLN A 41 -17.14 -15.39 32.01
C GLN A 41 -15.76 -14.77 31.79
N GLN A 42 -15.13 -14.37 32.90
CA GLN A 42 -13.68 -14.29 32.99
C GLN A 42 -13.15 -15.72 32.84
N GLN A 43 -12.90 -16.14 31.59
CA GLN A 43 -12.00 -17.24 31.35
C GLN A 43 -10.59 -16.72 31.55
N ALA A 44 -9.86 -17.39 32.44
CA ALA A 44 -8.49 -17.08 32.79
C ALA A 44 -7.65 -16.89 31.52
N ALA A 45 -7.08 -15.69 31.38
CA ALA A 45 -6.04 -15.41 30.40
C ALA A 45 -4.88 -16.37 30.65
N LYS A 46 -4.89 -17.49 29.93
CA LYS A 46 -3.72 -18.34 29.79
C LYS A 46 -2.71 -17.45 29.08
N SER A 47 -1.78 -16.90 29.85
CA SER A 47 -0.64 -16.13 29.38
C SER A 47 0.08 -16.97 28.32
N LEU A 48 -0.30 -16.78 27.06
CA LEU A 48 0.48 -17.19 25.91
C LEU A 48 1.64 -16.20 25.88
N THR A 49 2.69 -16.52 26.62
CA THR A 49 4.01 -15.95 26.38
C THR A 49 4.26 -16.08 24.87
N PRO A 50 4.53 -14.97 24.16
CA PRO A 50 4.95 -15.04 22.78
C PRO A 50 6.16 -15.96 22.72
N ILE A 51 6.03 -17.12 22.06
CA ILE A 51 7.18 -17.99 21.77
C ILE A 51 7.92 -17.34 20.60
N VAL A 52 8.41 -16.12 20.81
CA VAL A 52 9.44 -15.56 19.93
C VAL A 52 10.72 -16.21 20.43
N GLN A 53 11.06 -17.37 19.87
CA GLN A 53 12.39 -17.92 20.08
C GLN A 53 13.41 -16.84 19.67
N PRO A 54 14.49 -16.66 20.45
CA PRO A 54 15.54 -15.70 20.11
C PRO A 54 15.98 -15.95 18.66
N ILE A 55 16.23 -14.86 17.92
CA ILE A 55 16.79 -14.88 16.58
C ILE A 55 18.15 -15.59 16.69
N ASN A 56 18.16 -16.91 16.63
CA ASN A 56 19.32 -17.64 16.25
C ASN A 56 19.28 -17.55 14.72
N PRO A 57 20.14 -16.75 14.07
CA PRO A 57 20.28 -16.74 12.63
C PRO A 57 20.94 -18.07 12.20
N ALA A 58 20.37 -19.19 12.63
CA ALA A 58 20.67 -20.48 12.06
C ALA A 58 20.36 -20.32 10.58
N THR A 59 21.39 -20.51 9.75
CA THR A 59 21.30 -20.52 8.30
C THR A 59 20.07 -21.31 7.89
N ARG A 60 19.05 -20.61 7.37
CA ARG A 60 17.84 -21.23 6.87
C ARG A 60 17.97 -21.35 5.37
N SER A 61 17.63 -22.51 4.81
CA SER A 61 17.56 -22.66 3.36
C SER A 61 16.41 -21.82 2.82
N PHE A 62 16.54 -21.33 1.58
CA PHE A 62 15.46 -20.61 0.90
C PHE A 62 14.14 -21.39 0.94
N GLN A 63 14.17 -22.69 0.64
CA GLN A 63 12.97 -23.55 0.67
C GLN A 63 12.24 -23.53 2.02
N SER A 64 12.97 -23.42 3.15
CA SER A 64 12.34 -23.33 4.47
C SER A 64 11.71 -21.96 4.75
N ILE A 65 12.30 -20.89 4.21
CA ILE A 65 11.76 -19.53 4.29
C ILE A 65 10.52 -19.40 3.41
N GLU A 66 10.59 -19.93 2.18
CA GLU A 66 9.48 -19.94 1.21
C GLU A 66 8.28 -20.72 1.73
N LEU A 67 8.49 -21.93 2.26
CA LEU A 67 7.40 -22.72 2.83
C LEU A 67 6.71 -21.99 4.00
N GLU A 68 7.50 -21.32 4.84
CA GLU A 68 6.97 -20.53 5.95
C GLU A 68 6.22 -19.27 5.46
N SER A 69 6.70 -18.63 4.40
CA SER A 69 6.02 -17.51 3.72
C SER A 69 4.63 -17.93 3.26
N ILE A 70 4.55 -19.03 2.51
CA ILE A 70 3.29 -19.61 2.02
C ILE A 70 2.35 -19.90 3.19
N ARG A 71 2.85 -20.59 4.22
CA ARG A 71 2.05 -20.91 5.42
C ARG A 71 1.46 -19.66 6.06
N LEU A 72 2.26 -18.60 6.24
CA LEU A 72 1.79 -17.36 6.86
C LEU A 72 0.76 -16.63 5.99
N ILE A 73 0.95 -16.60 4.67
CA ILE A 73 -0.02 -16.03 3.72
C ILE A 73 -1.35 -16.78 3.79
N ASP A 74 -1.32 -18.11 3.79
CA ASP A 74 -2.52 -18.94 3.96
C ASP A 74 -3.20 -18.67 5.31
N CYS A 75 -2.41 -18.58 6.40
CA CYS A 75 -2.93 -18.21 7.70
C CYS A 75 -3.63 -16.85 7.70
N PHE A 76 -3.07 -15.86 7.01
CA PHE A 76 -3.65 -14.51 6.92
C PHE A 76 -4.98 -14.51 6.16
N ASN A 77 -5.09 -15.30 5.09
CA ASN A 77 -6.28 -15.34 4.23
C ASN A 77 -7.42 -16.16 4.82
N ASP A 78 -7.13 -17.35 5.36
CA ASP A 78 -8.17 -18.34 5.71
C ASP A 78 -8.52 -18.38 7.21
N VAL A 79 -7.83 -17.60 8.05
CA VAL A 79 -8.07 -17.50 9.52
C VAL A 79 -8.17 -18.88 10.22
N ASN A 80 -7.37 -19.85 9.77
CA ASN A 80 -7.46 -21.25 10.22
C ASN A 80 -6.17 -21.76 10.90
N CYS A 81 -5.32 -20.84 11.36
CA CYS A 81 -4.08 -21.18 12.05
C CYS A 81 -4.17 -20.99 13.56
N ASP A 82 -3.25 -21.61 14.30
CA ASP A 82 -3.17 -21.55 15.76
C ASP A 82 -2.58 -20.22 16.25
N TYR A 83 -3.33 -19.13 16.03
CA TYR A 83 -3.02 -17.79 16.53
C TYR A 83 -4.09 -17.31 17.52
N PRO A 84 -3.77 -16.37 18.42
CA PRO A 84 -4.74 -15.83 19.37
C PRO A 84 -5.97 -15.25 18.68
N GLN A 85 -7.14 -15.73 19.09
CA GLN A 85 -8.46 -15.23 18.65
C GLN A 85 -9.22 -14.57 19.81
N SER A 86 -8.49 -13.88 20.70
CA SER A 86 -9.09 -13.17 21.84
C SER A 86 -10.01 -12.02 21.39
N ASP A 87 -9.73 -11.44 20.23
CA ASP A 87 -10.59 -10.46 19.54
C ASP A 87 -10.36 -10.51 18.02
N PRO A 88 -11.23 -9.92 17.19
CA PRO A 88 -11.09 -10.00 15.73
C PRO A 88 -9.75 -9.50 15.19
N LYS A 89 -9.06 -8.57 15.88
CA LYS A 89 -7.78 -8.02 15.43
C LYS A 89 -6.58 -8.79 15.98
N SER A 90 -6.71 -9.49 17.11
CA SER A 90 -5.60 -10.23 17.72
C SER A 90 -4.98 -11.25 16.76
N TYR A 91 -5.80 -11.91 15.95
CA TYR A 91 -5.34 -12.87 14.95
C TYR A 91 -4.48 -12.17 13.87
N PHE A 92 -5.02 -11.12 13.25
CA PHE A 92 -4.32 -10.36 12.21
C PHE A 92 -3.00 -9.77 12.69
N PHE A 93 -2.96 -9.26 13.93
CA PHE A 93 -1.72 -8.74 14.51
C PHE A 93 -0.69 -9.83 14.75
N ALA A 94 -1.10 -10.98 15.31
CA ALA A 94 -0.17 -12.06 15.59
C ALA A 94 0.42 -12.68 14.31
N VAL A 95 -0.40 -12.92 13.28
CA VAL A 95 0.08 -13.38 11.97
C VAL A 95 0.99 -12.33 11.33
N GLY A 96 0.61 -11.04 11.40
CA GLY A 96 1.41 -9.94 10.86
C GLY A 96 2.78 -9.80 11.54
N ASP A 97 2.86 -10.02 12.85
CA ASP A 97 4.14 -10.00 13.58
C ASP A 97 5.06 -11.15 13.16
N ASP A 98 4.52 -12.35 12.92
CA ASP A 98 5.29 -13.47 12.39
C ASP A 98 5.76 -13.22 10.95
N MET A 99 4.93 -12.61 10.09
CA MET A 99 5.34 -12.20 8.74
C MET A 99 6.50 -11.20 8.77
N LYS A 100 6.43 -10.19 9.65
CA LYS A 100 7.51 -9.23 9.86
C LYS A 100 8.77 -9.91 10.38
N HIS A 101 8.62 -10.89 11.27
CA HIS A 101 9.75 -11.68 11.75
C HIS A 101 10.39 -12.49 10.62
N LEU A 102 9.58 -13.13 9.76
CA LEU A 102 10.07 -13.85 8.59
C LEU A 102 10.87 -12.94 7.66
N LEU A 103 10.37 -11.73 7.36
CA LEU A 103 11.10 -10.74 6.55
C LEU A 103 12.46 -10.36 7.13
N LYS A 104 12.56 -10.25 8.47
CA LYS A 104 13.85 -10.02 9.15
C LYS A 104 14.79 -11.22 9.05
N VAL A 105 14.25 -12.43 9.16
CA VAL A 105 15.02 -13.67 8.95
C VAL A 105 15.50 -13.75 7.50
N THR A 106 14.67 -13.40 6.52
CA THR A 106 15.03 -13.34 5.10
C THR A 106 16.14 -12.32 4.86
N SER A 107 15.99 -11.09 5.39
CA SER A 107 17.01 -10.05 5.32
C SER A 107 18.35 -10.49 5.91
N ALA A 108 18.35 -11.14 7.07
CA ALA A 108 19.57 -11.66 7.70
C ALA A 108 20.25 -12.77 6.88
N ASN A 109 19.46 -13.69 6.29
CA ASN A 109 20.00 -14.74 5.42
C ASN A 109 20.55 -14.18 4.11
N PHE A 110 19.88 -13.18 3.53
CA PHE A 110 20.35 -12.46 2.36
C PHE A 110 21.68 -11.74 2.64
N ALA A 111 21.75 -10.96 3.72
CA ALA A 111 22.98 -10.24 4.12
C ALA A 111 24.16 -11.18 4.42
N SER A 112 23.87 -12.43 4.81
CA SER A 112 24.88 -13.47 5.06
C SER A 112 25.27 -14.26 3.80
N GLY A 113 24.65 -13.99 2.65
CA GLY A 113 24.86 -14.72 1.40
C GLY A 113 24.27 -16.14 1.36
N ASN A 114 23.35 -16.46 2.29
CA ASN A 114 22.71 -17.78 2.36
C ASN A 114 21.57 -17.95 1.34
N ILE A 115 21.01 -16.83 0.86
CA ILE A 115 20.01 -16.77 -0.21
C ILE A 115 20.40 -15.66 -1.19
N SER A 116 20.01 -15.82 -2.44
CA SER A 116 20.26 -14.90 -3.55
C SER A 116 19.29 -13.71 -3.56
N ASP A 117 19.63 -12.69 -4.35
CA ASP A 117 18.80 -11.51 -4.59
C ASP A 117 17.39 -11.89 -5.07
N ASN A 118 17.30 -12.83 -6.02
CA ASN A 118 16.03 -13.30 -6.58
C ASN A 118 15.16 -14.00 -5.52
N GLU A 119 15.77 -14.85 -4.70
CA GLU A 119 15.08 -15.55 -3.62
C GLU A 119 14.56 -14.57 -2.55
N ALA A 120 15.36 -13.59 -2.16
CA ALA A 120 14.93 -12.55 -1.23
C ALA A 120 13.81 -11.66 -1.84
N GLN A 121 13.91 -11.35 -3.14
CA GLN A 121 12.91 -10.57 -3.86
C GLN A 121 11.56 -11.27 -3.91
N ILE A 122 11.51 -12.58 -4.19
CA ILE A 122 10.26 -13.35 -4.20
C ILE A 122 9.51 -13.17 -2.86
N ILE A 123 10.20 -13.40 -1.74
CA ILE A 123 9.60 -13.27 -0.41
C ILE A 123 9.14 -11.84 -0.13
N ALA A 124 9.96 -10.84 -0.51
CA ALA A 124 9.60 -9.44 -0.33
C ALA A 124 8.34 -9.06 -1.12
N LEU A 125 8.24 -9.48 -2.38
CA LEU A 125 7.10 -9.17 -3.25
C LEU A 125 5.81 -9.88 -2.80
N ASP A 126 5.90 -11.12 -2.35
CA ASP A 126 4.73 -11.83 -1.79
C ASP A 126 4.21 -11.14 -0.53
N MET A 127 5.12 -10.76 0.37
CA MET A 127 4.75 -10.06 1.61
C MET A 127 4.25 -8.64 1.36
N LEU A 128 4.75 -7.96 0.33
CA LEU A 128 4.30 -6.62 -0.06
C LEU A 128 2.82 -6.61 -0.50
N ARG A 129 2.30 -7.73 -1.01
CA ARG A 129 0.88 -7.89 -1.39
C ARG A 129 -0.06 -8.06 -0.19
N ILE A 130 0.46 -8.33 1.00
CA ILE A 130 -0.37 -8.45 2.20
C ILE A 130 -0.87 -7.06 2.59
N PRO A 131 -2.19 -6.84 2.73
CA PRO A 131 -2.78 -5.52 3.06
C PRO A 131 -2.62 -5.18 4.55
N ASN A 132 -1.37 -5.23 5.03
CA ASN A 132 -0.97 -4.86 6.38
C ASN A 132 0.24 -3.92 6.28
N GLY A 133 0.04 -2.64 6.60
CA GLY A 133 1.06 -1.60 6.45
C GLY A 133 2.36 -1.88 7.22
N HIS A 134 2.31 -2.63 8.31
CA HIS A 134 3.53 -3.04 9.03
C HIS A 134 4.30 -4.15 8.31
N VAL A 135 3.60 -5.10 7.69
CA VAL A 135 4.24 -6.14 6.85
C VAL A 135 4.82 -5.50 5.59
N GLN A 136 4.04 -4.65 4.92
CA GLN A 136 4.48 -3.91 3.73
C GLN A 136 5.71 -3.04 4.02
N SER A 137 5.73 -2.36 5.17
CA SER A 137 6.90 -1.59 5.62
C SER A 137 8.17 -2.44 5.72
N GLU A 138 8.10 -3.64 6.30
CA GLU A 138 9.26 -4.52 6.43
C GLU A 138 9.64 -5.15 5.07
N ALA A 139 8.67 -5.40 4.20
CA ALA A 139 8.91 -5.86 2.84
C ALA A 139 9.64 -4.79 2.01
N ILE A 140 9.24 -3.53 2.12
CA ILE A 140 9.92 -2.37 1.52
C ILE A 140 11.35 -2.27 2.05
N ALA A 141 11.57 -2.41 3.35
CA ALA A 141 12.92 -2.39 3.94
C ALA A 141 13.81 -3.52 3.39
N LEU A 142 13.25 -4.70 3.08
CA LEU A 142 13.98 -5.76 2.40
C LEU A 142 14.29 -5.38 0.94
N LEU A 143 13.32 -4.86 0.19
CA LEU A 143 13.52 -4.37 -1.19
C LEU A 143 14.57 -3.25 -1.27
N GLU A 144 14.70 -2.42 -0.24
CA GLU A 144 15.74 -1.39 -0.12
C GLU A 144 17.17 -1.96 -0.12
N SER A 145 17.34 -3.22 0.26
CA SER A 145 18.64 -3.90 0.23
C SER A 145 18.92 -4.64 -1.08
N LEU A 146 17.92 -4.76 -1.97
CA LEU A 146 17.99 -5.53 -3.21
C LEU A 146 18.24 -4.61 -4.42
N PRO A 147 18.69 -5.16 -5.57
CA PRO A 147 18.72 -4.44 -6.84
C PRO A 147 17.33 -3.91 -7.21
N VAL A 148 17.28 -2.72 -7.81
CA VAL A 148 16.01 -2.20 -8.31
C VAL A 148 15.60 -2.98 -9.55
N THR A 149 14.32 -3.31 -9.65
CA THR A 149 13.75 -4.00 -10.81
C THR A 149 12.40 -3.40 -11.18
N ASP A 150 12.01 -3.52 -12.45
CA ASP A 150 10.70 -3.14 -12.95
C ASP A 150 9.57 -3.87 -12.21
N GLU A 151 9.79 -5.15 -11.90
CA GLU A 151 8.83 -5.98 -11.17
C GLU A 151 8.56 -5.42 -9.76
N SER A 152 9.62 -5.12 -9.02
CA SER A 152 9.50 -4.53 -7.67
C SER A 152 8.86 -3.15 -7.72
N PHE A 153 9.16 -2.35 -8.74
CA PHE A 153 8.54 -1.05 -8.93
C PHE A 153 7.05 -1.15 -9.24
N SER A 154 6.67 -2.10 -10.10
CA SER A 154 5.28 -2.38 -10.45
C SER A 154 4.48 -2.80 -9.21
N ALA A 155 5.05 -3.65 -8.37
CA ALA A 155 4.44 -4.05 -7.11
C ALA A 155 4.25 -2.86 -6.15
N LEU A 156 5.26 -2.00 -5.98
CA LEU A 156 5.16 -0.78 -5.17
C LEU A 156 4.07 0.17 -5.68
N LYS A 157 3.97 0.37 -7.00
CA LYS A 157 2.91 1.19 -7.59
C LYS A 157 1.51 0.67 -7.26
N SER A 158 1.31 -0.65 -7.33
CA SER A 158 0.02 -1.26 -6.95
C SER A 158 -0.30 -0.96 -5.49
N VAL A 159 0.67 -1.16 -4.59
CA VAL A 159 0.51 -0.91 -3.15
C VAL A 159 0.08 0.52 -2.85
N PHE A 160 0.72 1.52 -3.46
CA PHE A 160 0.37 2.93 -3.24
C PHE A 160 -0.94 3.34 -3.92
N SER A 161 -1.32 2.67 -5.01
CA SER A 161 -2.60 2.92 -5.68
C SER A 161 -3.77 2.36 -4.87
N ASP A 162 -3.56 1.22 -4.21
CA ASP A 162 -4.58 0.52 -3.42
C ASP A 162 -4.63 1.06 -1.97
N ASN A 163 -3.52 1.57 -1.45
CA ASN A 163 -3.40 2.08 -0.08
C ASN A 163 -2.86 3.52 -0.07
N PHE A 164 -3.71 4.47 0.30
CA PHE A 164 -3.32 5.87 0.52
C PHE A 164 -2.73 6.09 1.92
N ASP A 165 -1.73 5.29 2.30
CA ASP A 165 -1.03 5.42 3.58
C ASP A 165 0.24 6.27 3.44
N SER A 166 0.20 7.48 4.00
CA SER A 166 1.34 8.40 3.99
C SER A 166 2.54 7.88 4.79
N ILE A 167 2.32 7.05 5.82
CA ILE A 167 3.41 6.46 6.61
C ILE A 167 4.15 5.41 5.78
N LEU A 168 3.42 4.62 4.99
CA LEU A 168 4.05 3.65 4.10
C LEU A 168 4.86 4.35 3.00
N LEU A 169 4.34 5.45 2.47
CA LEU A 169 5.04 6.28 1.49
C LEU A 169 6.29 6.95 2.09
N GLU A 170 6.22 7.42 3.33
CA GLU A 170 7.39 7.95 4.03
C GLU A 170 8.50 6.90 4.15
N LYS A 171 8.12 5.69 4.52
CA LYS A 171 9.06 4.57 4.67
C LYS A 171 9.64 4.09 3.35
N SER A 172 9.02 4.41 2.21
CA SER A 172 9.51 4.02 0.90
C SER A 172 10.36 5.08 0.21
N LEU A 173 10.49 6.28 0.78
CA LEU A 173 11.19 7.39 0.11
C LEU A 173 12.63 7.04 -0.29
N THR A 174 13.37 6.33 0.57
CA THR A 174 14.75 5.91 0.26
C THR A 174 14.76 4.98 -0.94
N LEU A 175 13.87 3.98 -0.98
CA LEU A 175 13.70 3.10 -2.14
C LEU A 175 13.31 3.87 -3.41
N LEU A 176 12.32 4.76 -3.33
CA LEU A 176 11.85 5.55 -4.46
C LEU A 176 12.96 6.46 -5.01
N HIS A 177 13.81 7.01 -4.14
CA HIS A 177 14.99 7.77 -4.57
C HIS A 177 16.01 6.89 -5.30
N ARG A 178 16.21 5.63 -4.88
CA ARG A 178 17.06 4.68 -5.63
C ARG A 178 16.49 4.37 -7.02
N TYR A 179 15.17 4.32 -7.16
CA TYR A 179 14.50 4.17 -8.45
C TYR A 179 14.71 5.39 -9.34
N HIS A 180 14.56 6.59 -8.80
CA HIS A 180 14.82 7.86 -9.48
C HIS A 180 16.25 7.87 -10.07
N GLN A 181 17.25 7.56 -9.24
CA GLN A 181 18.65 7.52 -9.66
C GLN A 181 18.98 6.47 -10.73
N GLN A 182 18.08 5.51 -10.97
CA GLN A 182 18.27 4.41 -11.92
C GLN A 182 17.35 4.52 -13.14
N GLY A 183 16.77 5.71 -13.39
CA GLY A 183 16.09 6.03 -14.64
C GLY A 183 14.59 5.76 -14.66
N PHE A 184 13.97 5.54 -13.51
CA PHE A 184 12.50 5.37 -13.37
C PHE A 184 11.76 6.70 -13.21
N ASP A 185 12.32 7.79 -13.73
CA ASP A 185 11.84 9.15 -13.51
C ASP A 185 10.41 9.33 -13.98
N GLN A 186 10.11 8.87 -15.20
CA GLN A 186 8.79 9.06 -15.81
C GLN A 186 7.70 8.32 -15.04
N GLU A 187 7.98 7.10 -14.59
CA GLU A 187 7.01 6.29 -13.88
C GLU A 187 6.85 6.73 -12.42
N LEU A 188 7.91 7.23 -11.78
CA LEU A 188 7.83 7.88 -10.47
C LEU A 188 7.02 9.18 -10.54
N ASP A 189 7.26 10.00 -11.57
CA ASP A 189 6.52 11.24 -11.78
C ASP A 189 5.04 10.95 -11.99
N ALA A 190 4.71 9.96 -12.83
CA ALA A 190 3.33 9.54 -13.04
C ALA A 190 2.66 9.03 -11.74
N LEU A 191 3.40 8.27 -10.93
CA LEU A 191 2.93 7.81 -9.61
C LEU A 191 2.65 9.00 -8.68
N PHE A 192 3.62 9.90 -8.48
CA PHE A 192 3.48 11.04 -7.57
C PHE A 192 2.38 12.00 -8.02
N GLN A 193 2.27 12.29 -9.31
CA GLN A 193 1.19 13.13 -9.85
C GLN A 193 -0.18 12.49 -9.63
N SER A 194 -0.31 11.18 -9.88
CA SER A 194 -1.55 10.45 -9.61
C SER A 194 -1.92 10.51 -8.13
N LEU A 195 -0.96 10.28 -7.23
CA LEU A 195 -1.17 10.34 -5.78
C LEU A 195 -1.46 11.77 -5.31
N MET A 196 -0.89 12.81 -5.93
CA MET A 196 -1.20 14.21 -5.61
C MET A 196 -2.59 14.64 -6.06
N ILE A 197 -3.14 14.05 -7.13
CA ILE A 197 -4.47 14.37 -7.62
C ILE A 197 -5.53 13.55 -6.88
N ASN A 198 -5.32 12.23 -6.81
CA ASN A 198 -6.33 11.26 -6.37
C ASN A 198 -6.12 10.73 -4.95
N GLY A 199 -4.93 10.93 -4.37
CA GLY A 199 -4.60 10.38 -3.07
C GLY A 199 -5.34 11.05 -1.91
N GLY A 200 -5.31 10.37 -0.76
CA GLY A 200 -5.82 10.92 0.50
C GLY A 200 -5.08 12.18 0.92
N HIS A 201 -5.73 13.03 1.73
CA HIS A 201 -5.20 14.33 2.16
C HIS A 201 -3.75 14.26 2.67
N PHE A 202 -3.45 13.30 3.55
CA PHE A 202 -2.11 13.13 4.11
C PHE A 202 -1.07 12.68 3.08
N VAL A 203 -1.44 11.83 2.13
CA VAL A 203 -0.54 11.40 1.03
C VAL A 203 -0.19 12.59 0.14
N ARG A 204 -1.19 13.38 -0.26
CA ARG A 204 -0.98 14.58 -1.08
C ARG A 204 -0.05 15.57 -0.37
N GLN A 205 -0.33 15.86 0.89
CA GLN A 205 0.48 16.76 1.72
C GLN A 205 1.92 16.24 1.84
N PHE A 206 2.08 14.93 2.07
CA PHE A 206 3.39 14.30 2.20
C PHE A 206 4.20 14.43 0.92
N ILE A 207 3.62 14.09 -0.25
CA ILE A 207 4.31 14.20 -1.54
C ILE A 207 4.68 15.65 -1.83
N SER A 208 3.73 16.58 -1.71
CA SER A 208 3.96 18.00 -1.98
C SER A 208 5.13 18.58 -1.15
N ALA A 209 5.32 18.10 0.07
CA ALA A 209 6.40 18.53 0.96
C ALA A 209 7.76 17.83 0.72
N ASN A 210 7.77 16.64 0.12
CA ASN A 210 8.99 15.82 -0.03
C ASN A 210 9.39 15.60 -1.50
N LEU A 211 8.80 16.34 -2.43
CA LEU A 211 9.03 16.16 -3.87
C LEU A 211 10.40 16.65 -4.35
N LEU A 212 11.04 17.57 -3.61
CA LEU A 212 12.25 18.27 -4.06
C LEU A 212 13.35 17.35 -4.64
N PRO A 213 13.69 16.21 -4.02
CA PRO A 213 14.75 15.32 -4.54
C PRO A 213 14.42 14.65 -5.88
N PHE A 214 13.16 14.69 -6.31
CA PHE A 214 12.66 14.06 -7.53
C PHE A 214 12.43 15.08 -8.66
N ILE A 215 12.54 16.38 -8.37
CA ILE A 215 12.35 17.44 -9.36
C ILE A 215 13.65 17.66 -10.13
N ASN A 216 13.52 17.80 -11.45
CA ASN A 216 14.60 18.16 -12.34
C ASN A 216 14.07 19.02 -13.51
N ASN A 217 14.98 19.45 -14.39
CA ASN A 217 14.64 20.32 -15.52
C ASN A 217 13.69 19.68 -16.53
N SER A 218 13.60 18.35 -16.57
CA SER A 218 12.72 17.64 -17.50
C SER A 218 11.28 17.51 -16.99
N ASN A 219 11.05 17.56 -15.68
CA ASN A 219 9.74 17.26 -15.09
C ASN A 219 9.08 18.42 -14.32
N ILE A 220 9.81 19.51 -14.01
CA ILE A 220 9.26 20.64 -13.23
C ILE A 220 7.95 21.20 -13.80
N GLU A 221 7.86 21.37 -15.13
CA GLU A 221 6.66 21.90 -15.78
C GLU A 221 5.48 20.91 -15.71
N SER A 222 5.76 19.62 -15.69
CA SER A 222 4.75 18.58 -15.50
C SER A 222 4.10 18.71 -14.12
N TYR A 223 4.92 18.95 -13.07
CA TYR A 223 4.41 19.20 -11.73
C TYR A 223 3.66 20.53 -11.58
N ARG A 224 4.08 21.59 -12.29
CA ARG A 224 3.29 22.85 -12.38
C ARG A 224 1.92 22.60 -13.00
N HIS A 225 1.88 21.79 -14.04
CA HIS A 225 0.61 21.40 -14.66
C HIS A 225 -0.29 20.65 -13.67
N SER A 226 0.25 19.68 -12.92
CA SER A 226 -0.51 18.99 -11.86
C SER A 226 -1.00 19.96 -10.77
N ALA A 227 -0.16 20.92 -10.36
CA ALA A 227 -0.54 21.95 -9.39
C ALA A 227 -1.75 22.78 -9.87
N SER A 228 -1.84 23.07 -11.18
CA SER A 228 -2.97 23.83 -11.76
C SER A 228 -4.32 23.11 -11.65
N GLN A 229 -4.31 21.79 -11.45
CA GLN A 229 -5.51 20.97 -11.26
C GLN A 229 -5.93 20.86 -9.78
N MET A 230 -5.11 21.36 -8.85
CA MET A 230 -5.39 21.39 -7.42
C MET A 230 -6.11 22.68 -7.03
N ASN A 231 -6.81 22.67 -5.89
CA ASN A 231 -7.38 23.88 -5.32
C ASN A 231 -6.27 24.76 -4.70
N ASN A 232 -6.11 25.98 -5.22
CA ASN A 232 -5.03 26.90 -4.83
C ASN A 232 -5.05 27.38 -3.36
N SER A 233 -6.16 27.15 -2.64
CA SER A 233 -6.30 27.52 -1.23
C SER A 233 -5.81 26.44 -0.25
N THR A 234 -5.53 25.23 -0.74
CA THR A 234 -5.17 24.09 0.11
C THR A 234 -3.71 24.15 0.56
N LEU A 235 -3.40 23.41 1.63
CA LEU A 235 -2.02 23.32 2.14
C LEU A 235 -1.12 22.60 1.14
N GLU A 236 -1.61 21.53 0.52
CA GLU A 236 -0.87 20.71 -0.43
C GLU A 236 -0.45 21.53 -1.66
N PHE A 237 -1.34 22.36 -2.21
CA PHE A 237 -0.99 23.27 -3.30
C PHE A 237 0.12 24.25 -2.89
N ARG A 238 -0.01 24.89 -1.71
CA ARG A 238 1.00 25.84 -1.22
C ARG A 238 2.36 25.18 -1.02
N GLN A 239 2.37 23.95 -0.50
CA GLN A 239 3.60 23.16 -0.32
C GLN A 239 4.21 22.80 -1.67
N LEU A 240 3.44 22.27 -2.62
CA LEU A 240 3.94 21.94 -3.94
C LEU A 240 4.54 23.16 -4.64
N MET A 241 3.84 24.30 -4.62
CA MET A 241 4.36 25.54 -5.19
C MET A 241 5.63 26.03 -4.49
N SER A 242 5.71 25.89 -3.16
CA SER A 242 6.93 26.20 -2.41
C SER A 242 8.09 25.33 -2.88
N THR A 243 7.89 24.02 -2.97
CA THR A 243 8.89 23.05 -3.42
C THR A 243 9.37 23.32 -4.84
N LEU A 244 8.45 23.65 -5.76
CA LEU A 244 8.79 23.99 -7.15
C LEU A 244 9.61 25.28 -7.25
N ASN A 245 9.25 26.31 -6.47
CA ASN A 245 10.00 27.57 -6.43
C ASN A 245 11.38 27.39 -5.77
N GLU A 246 11.49 26.53 -4.75
CA GLU A 246 12.76 26.20 -4.11
C GLU A 246 13.73 25.55 -5.10
N TYR A 247 13.26 24.61 -5.92
CA TYR A 247 14.07 24.02 -6.99
C TYR A 247 14.62 25.09 -7.95
N GLU A 248 13.79 26.06 -8.37
CA GLU A 248 14.25 27.14 -9.27
C GLU A 248 15.30 28.05 -8.64
N LEU A 249 15.15 28.38 -7.35
CA LEU A 249 16.13 29.17 -6.62
C LEU A 249 17.49 28.45 -6.57
N ILE A 250 17.47 27.13 -6.33
CA ILE A 250 18.68 26.30 -6.37
C ILE A 250 19.34 26.36 -7.76
N GLN A 251 18.56 26.32 -8.84
CA GLN A 251 19.10 26.45 -10.21
C GLN A 251 19.69 27.84 -10.51
N GLN A 252 19.25 28.88 -9.80
CA GLN A 252 19.72 30.26 -9.98
C GLN A 252 20.95 30.61 -9.12
N GLY A 253 21.45 29.68 -8.31
CA GLY A 253 22.64 29.87 -7.49
C GLY A 253 22.39 30.17 -6.01
N GLY A 254 21.13 30.09 -5.54
CA GLY A 254 20.75 30.23 -4.13
C GLY A 254 20.52 31.66 -3.66
#